data_AF-A0A812Z2U8-F1
#
_entry.id   AF-A0A812Z2U8-F1
#
_cell.length_a   1.000
_cell.length_b   1.000
_cell.length_c   1.000
_cell.angle_alpha   90.00
_cell.angle_beta   90.00
_cell.angle_gamma   90.00
#
_symmetry.space_group_name_H-M   'P 1'
#
loop_
_entity.id
_entity.type
_entity.pdbx_description
1 polymer ?
#
loop_
_entity_poly.entity_id
_entity_poly.type
_entity_poly.pdbx_seq_one_letter_code
_entity_poly.pdbx_strand_id
1 'polypeptide(L)'
;MTKVQVLRYFSLWNQSVAALMRQLEPDIYHCMDYHAALAPLYLPEKPIPMILVLHNADYMGVIETDFINDRFWKTTSTMRRLSLVFNLRIRAIRKYVLFEGRFNMLKAGVAYIKETQNGHGVCAVSANYAAELKRERMLFRGLPNILPLDNATDPADDQGTGTKELKRRRYAAKAALQKRCSLNEDPGAKILIFIGRWVKQKGVDHIAMLTE
;
A
#
# COMPACT_ATOMS: atom_id res chain seq x y z
N MET A 1 4.18 -19.29 8.65
CA MET A 1 2.84 -18.83 9.04
C MET A 1 1.82 -19.48 8.11
N THR A 2 0.68 -19.96 8.60
CA THR A 2 -0.36 -20.59 7.76
C THR A 2 -1.26 -19.55 7.10
N LYS A 3 -1.88 -19.91 5.97
CA LYS A 3 -2.80 -19.02 5.21
C LYS A 3 -3.92 -18.42 6.07
N VAL A 4 -4.44 -19.18 7.04
CA VAL A 4 -5.48 -18.73 7.99
C VAL A 4 -4.93 -17.80 9.09
N GLN A 5 -3.67 -17.93 9.51
CA GLN A 5 -3.04 -17.02 10.47
C GLN A 5 -2.95 -15.59 9.92
N VAL A 6 -2.67 -15.41 8.62
CA VAL A 6 -2.63 -14.10 7.96
C VAL A 6 -4.01 -13.42 7.99
N LEU A 7 -5.08 -14.15 7.65
CA LEU A 7 -6.45 -13.61 7.70
C LEU A 7 -6.90 -13.29 9.15
N ARG A 8 -6.50 -14.13 10.13
CA ARG A 8 -6.75 -13.85 11.56
C ARG A 8 -5.98 -12.62 12.06
N TYR A 9 -4.74 -12.42 11.60
CA TYR A 9 -3.96 -11.21 11.92
C TYR A 9 -4.67 -9.95 11.41
N PHE A 10 -5.07 -9.90 10.13
CA PHE A 10 -5.78 -8.74 9.60
C PHE A 10 -7.16 -8.53 10.24
N SER A 11 -7.88 -9.60 10.56
CA SER A 11 -9.13 -9.52 11.33
C SER A 11 -8.94 -8.91 12.71
N LEU A 12 -7.96 -9.40 13.49
CA LEU A 12 -7.65 -8.89 14.82
C LEU A 12 -7.19 -7.44 14.75
N TRP A 13 -6.28 -7.12 13.82
CA TRP A 13 -5.78 -5.76 13.60
C TRP A 13 -6.91 -4.75 13.33
N ASN A 14 -7.83 -5.07 12.41
CA ASN A 14 -8.93 -4.16 12.07
C ASN A 14 -9.97 -4.05 13.19
N GLN A 15 -10.22 -5.12 13.95
CA GLN A 15 -11.08 -5.06 15.15
C GLN A 15 -10.45 -4.25 16.29
N SER A 16 -9.13 -4.36 16.51
CA SER A 16 -8.39 -3.56 17.49
C SER A 16 -8.37 -2.07 17.11
N VAL A 17 -8.13 -1.74 15.84
CA VAL A 17 -8.22 -0.34 15.37
C VAL A 17 -9.64 0.20 15.54
N ALA A 18 -10.68 -0.59 15.22
CA ALA A 18 -12.07 -0.18 15.43
C ALA A 18 -12.44 -0.02 16.92
N ALA A 19 -11.85 -0.83 17.82
CA ALA A 19 -12.02 -0.65 19.26
C ALA A 19 -11.37 0.66 19.74
N LEU A 20 -10.16 0.96 19.27
CA LEU A 20 -9.46 2.21 19.59
C LEU A 20 -10.20 3.44 19.02
N MET A 21 -10.71 3.36 17.78
CA MET A 21 -11.55 4.40 17.18
C MET A 21 -12.84 4.65 17.98
N ARG A 22 -13.45 3.62 18.57
CA ARG A 22 -14.61 3.78 19.48
C ARG A 22 -14.24 4.43 20.81
N GLN A 23 -13.00 4.27 21.28
CA GLN A 23 -12.53 4.84 22.54
C GLN A 23 -12.03 6.28 22.41
N LEU A 24 -11.32 6.59 21.32
CA LEU A 24 -10.74 7.91 21.07
C LEU A 24 -11.68 8.87 20.33
N GLU A 25 -12.74 8.34 19.71
CA GLU A 25 -13.72 9.08 18.91
C GLU A 25 -13.14 10.10 17.90
N PRO A 26 -12.13 9.74 17.09
CA PRO A 26 -11.43 10.71 16.24
C PRO A 26 -12.34 11.25 15.12
N ASP A 27 -12.21 12.55 14.83
CA ASP A 27 -12.96 13.23 13.75
C ASP A 27 -12.65 12.65 12.36
N ILE A 28 -11.40 12.22 12.14
CA ILE A 28 -10.92 11.65 10.88
C ILE A 28 -10.01 10.45 11.15
N TYR A 29 -10.24 9.35 10.44
CA TYR A 29 -9.43 8.15 10.47
C TYR A 29 -8.44 8.12 9.29
N HIS A 30 -7.14 8.22 9.60
CA HIS A 30 -6.05 8.10 8.62
C HIS A 30 -5.69 6.62 8.42
N CYS A 31 -6.18 6.02 7.34
CA CYS A 31 -5.90 4.65 6.94
C CYS A 31 -4.66 4.59 6.03
N MET A 32 -3.53 4.16 6.58
CA MET A 32 -2.28 3.98 5.85
C MET A 32 -2.29 2.65 5.07
N ASP A 33 -2.56 2.75 3.77
CA ASP A 33 -2.85 1.66 2.84
C ASP A 33 -4.02 0.74 3.29
N TYR A 34 -4.25 -0.35 2.57
CA TYR A 34 -5.41 -1.23 2.76
C TYR A 34 -5.45 -2.02 4.08
N HIS A 35 -4.31 -2.12 4.79
CA HIS A 35 -4.12 -3.07 5.90
C HIS A 35 -5.12 -2.88 7.05
N ALA A 36 -5.61 -1.65 7.24
CA ALA A 36 -6.54 -1.26 8.30
C ALA A 36 -7.90 -0.75 7.75
N ALA A 37 -8.20 -1.00 6.47
CA ALA A 37 -9.34 -0.42 5.77
C ALA A 37 -10.71 -1.09 6.06
N LEU A 38 -10.75 -2.17 6.85
CA LEU A 38 -11.99 -2.76 7.36
C LEU A 38 -12.44 -2.12 8.68
N ALA A 39 -11.58 -1.37 9.39
CA ALA A 39 -11.87 -0.91 10.75
C ALA A 39 -13.21 -0.14 10.90
N PRO A 40 -13.61 0.79 9.99
CA PRO A 40 -14.91 1.45 10.11
C PRO A 40 -16.13 0.54 9.90
N LEU A 41 -15.97 -0.65 9.28
CA LEU A 41 -17.07 -1.60 9.08
C LEU A 41 -17.56 -2.25 10.39
N TYR A 42 -16.80 -2.11 11.48
CA TYR A 42 -17.18 -2.50 12.84
C TYR A 42 -17.82 -1.35 13.65
N LEU A 43 -18.00 -0.18 13.03
CA LEU A 43 -18.60 1.03 13.61
C LEU A 43 -19.81 1.54 12.79
N PRO A 44 -20.79 0.68 12.42
CA PRO A 44 -21.88 1.06 11.53
C PRO A 44 -22.77 2.20 12.08
N GLU A 45 -22.90 2.31 13.40
CA GLU A 45 -23.78 3.29 14.06
C GLU A 45 -23.12 4.68 14.23
N LYS A 46 -21.78 4.78 14.09
CA LYS A 46 -21.01 6.04 14.14
C LYS A 46 -19.93 6.03 13.04
N PRO A 47 -20.29 6.31 11.78
CA PRO A 47 -19.35 6.35 10.68
C PRO A 47 -18.36 7.51 10.85
N ILE A 48 -17.07 7.18 10.98
CA ILE A 48 -15.97 8.16 11.06
C ILE A 48 -15.41 8.41 9.64
N PRO A 49 -15.26 9.67 9.18
CA PRO A 49 -14.56 10.04 7.96
C PRO A 49 -13.21 9.32 7.78
N MET A 50 -12.89 8.85 6.58
CA MET A 50 -11.62 8.14 6.29
C MET A 50 -10.80 8.89 5.26
N ILE A 51 -9.53 9.16 5.59
CA ILE A 51 -8.48 9.47 4.61
C ILE A 51 -7.69 8.19 4.36
N LEU A 52 -7.76 7.66 3.15
CA LEU A 52 -7.04 6.47 2.70
C LEU A 52 -5.80 6.89 1.90
N VAL A 53 -4.61 6.65 2.46
CA VAL A 53 -3.33 6.97 1.80
C VAL A 53 -2.79 5.72 1.10
N LEU A 54 -2.54 5.81 -0.19
CA LEU A 54 -2.11 4.71 -1.03
C LEU A 54 -0.60 4.78 -1.28
N HIS A 55 0.10 3.67 -1.02
CA HIS A 55 1.55 3.58 -1.16
C HIS A 55 2.00 2.59 -2.25
N ASN A 56 1.08 1.82 -2.86
CA ASN A 56 1.46 0.65 -3.67
C ASN A 56 0.53 0.37 -4.87
N ALA A 57 1.05 0.48 -6.09
CA ALA A 57 0.31 0.31 -7.35
C ALA A 57 -0.02 -1.14 -7.73
N ASP A 58 0.72 -2.11 -7.18
CA ASP A 58 0.66 -3.52 -7.60
C ASP A 58 -0.09 -4.37 -6.59
N TYR A 59 0.22 -4.19 -5.30
CA TYR A 59 -0.36 -4.97 -4.21
C TYR A 59 -1.70 -4.35 -3.77
N MET A 60 -2.67 -4.38 -4.69
CA MET A 60 -3.96 -3.66 -4.69
C MET A 60 -4.98 -4.16 -3.65
N GLY A 61 -4.55 -4.42 -2.40
CA GLY A 61 -5.38 -4.94 -1.30
C GLY A 61 -5.93 -6.35 -1.49
N VAL A 62 -5.49 -7.04 -2.54
CA VAL A 62 -5.77 -8.46 -2.77
C VAL A 62 -4.88 -9.27 -1.82
N ILE A 63 -5.48 -9.74 -0.73
CA ILE A 63 -4.93 -10.82 0.07
C ILE A 63 -5.37 -12.11 -0.63
N GLU A 64 -4.44 -12.74 -1.35
CA GLU A 64 -4.67 -13.80 -2.35
C GLU A 64 -5.86 -14.70 -2.00
N THR A 65 -6.92 -14.72 -2.82
CA THR A 65 -8.11 -15.54 -2.51
C THR A 65 -7.86 -17.04 -2.56
N ASP A 66 -6.72 -17.45 -3.09
CA ASP A 66 -6.19 -18.81 -3.04
C ASP A 66 -5.71 -19.18 -1.61
N PHE A 67 -5.74 -18.23 -0.66
CA PHE A 67 -5.76 -18.48 0.79
C PHE A 67 -7.10 -19.04 1.30
N ILE A 68 -8.16 -18.94 0.52
CA ILE A 68 -9.51 -19.46 0.80
C ILE A 68 -9.90 -20.55 -0.20
N ASN A 69 -8.92 -21.19 -0.85
CA ASN A 69 -9.12 -22.29 -1.80
C ASN A 69 -8.29 -23.52 -1.38
N ASP A 70 -8.51 -23.98 -0.15
CA ASP A 70 -7.94 -25.23 0.36
C ASP A 70 -8.83 -26.42 -0.03
N ARG A 71 -8.24 -27.62 -0.18
CA ARG A 71 -8.69 -28.73 -1.04
C ARG A 71 -10.03 -29.39 -0.66
N PHE A 72 -10.72 -28.88 0.36
CA PHE A 72 -11.96 -29.43 0.94
C PHE A 72 -13.15 -28.45 0.94
N TRP A 73 -13.03 -27.26 0.35
CA TRP A 73 -14.14 -26.32 0.31
C TRP A 73 -15.21 -26.71 -0.73
N LYS A 74 -16.46 -26.31 -0.42
CA LYS A 74 -17.53 -26.13 -1.42
C LYS A 74 -18.10 -24.71 -1.29
N THR A 75 -18.61 -24.16 -2.40
CA THR A 75 -18.68 -22.71 -2.68
C THR A 75 -19.45 -21.88 -1.65
N THR A 76 -20.52 -22.44 -1.07
CA THR A 76 -21.35 -21.78 -0.04
C THR A 76 -20.58 -21.48 1.27
N SER A 77 -19.43 -22.12 1.48
CA SER A 77 -18.65 -21.98 2.72
C SER A 77 -17.76 -20.72 2.77
N THR A 78 -17.18 -20.26 1.67
CA THR A 78 -16.18 -19.15 1.66
C THR A 78 -16.69 -17.88 2.32
N MET A 79 -17.89 -17.41 1.97
CA MET A 79 -18.48 -16.21 2.58
C MET A 79 -18.83 -16.38 4.06
N ARG A 80 -19.22 -17.59 4.48
CA ARG A 80 -19.43 -17.93 5.89
C ARG A 80 -18.09 -18.01 6.65
N ARG A 81 -17.04 -18.59 6.07
CA ARG A 81 -15.68 -18.63 6.63
C ARG A 81 -15.13 -17.21 6.82
N LEU A 82 -15.25 -16.33 5.81
CA LEU A 82 -14.85 -14.93 5.92
C LEU A 82 -15.64 -14.18 7.00
N SER A 83 -16.95 -14.41 7.08
CA SER A 83 -17.81 -13.82 8.11
C SER A 83 -17.39 -14.23 9.53
N LEU A 84 -17.01 -15.49 9.74
CA LEU A 84 -16.48 -15.99 11.00
C LEU A 84 -15.06 -15.48 11.31
N VAL A 85 -14.15 -15.48 10.33
CA VAL A 85 -12.75 -15.06 10.53
C VAL A 85 -12.66 -13.56 10.80
N PHE A 86 -13.40 -12.74 10.04
CA PHE A 86 -13.40 -11.28 10.18
C PHE A 86 -14.48 -10.74 11.12
N ASN A 87 -15.34 -11.58 11.72
CA ASN A 87 -16.45 -11.14 12.56
C ASN A 87 -17.37 -10.07 11.88
N LEU A 88 -17.52 -10.16 10.56
CA LEU A 88 -18.28 -9.21 9.75
C LEU A 88 -19.52 -9.88 9.14
N ARG A 89 -20.66 -9.17 9.13
CA ARG A 89 -21.92 -9.64 8.51
C ARG A 89 -21.69 -9.95 7.02
N ILE A 90 -22.20 -11.09 6.52
CA ILE A 90 -22.03 -11.50 5.10
C ILE A 90 -22.46 -10.40 4.10
N ARG A 91 -23.50 -9.62 4.42
CA ARG A 91 -23.94 -8.47 3.60
C ARG A 91 -22.85 -7.40 3.47
N ALA A 92 -22.15 -7.06 4.55
CA ALA A 92 -21.05 -6.10 4.54
C ALA A 92 -19.86 -6.62 3.71
N ILE A 93 -19.49 -7.90 3.86
CA ILE A 93 -18.41 -8.50 3.07
C ILE A 93 -18.74 -8.46 1.57
N ARG A 94 -19.97 -8.79 1.17
CA ARG A 94 -20.42 -8.68 -0.24
C ARG A 94 -20.36 -7.26 -0.80
N LYS A 95 -20.74 -6.25 0.00
CA LYS A 95 -20.81 -4.85 -0.43
C LYS A 95 -19.45 -4.15 -0.47
N TYR A 96 -18.67 -4.32 0.59
CA TYR A 96 -17.44 -3.57 0.82
C TYR A 96 -16.17 -4.34 0.49
N VAL A 97 -16.15 -5.67 0.50
CA VAL A 97 -14.89 -6.45 0.52
C VAL A 97 -14.73 -7.41 -0.66
N LEU A 98 -15.77 -7.61 -1.47
CA LEU A 98 -15.65 -8.34 -2.74
C LEU A 98 -15.33 -7.38 -3.89
N PHE A 99 -14.28 -7.71 -4.64
CA PHE A 99 -13.89 -7.06 -5.89
C PHE A 99 -13.44 -8.12 -6.90
N GLU A 100 -14.00 -8.12 -8.12
CA GLU A 100 -13.63 -9.08 -9.19
C GLU A 100 -13.69 -10.56 -8.74
N GLY A 101 -14.68 -10.89 -7.90
CA GLY A 101 -14.85 -12.22 -7.29
C GLY A 101 -13.90 -12.53 -6.12
N ARG A 102 -12.94 -11.64 -5.83
CA ARG A 102 -11.90 -11.82 -4.80
C ARG A 102 -12.18 -11.01 -3.54
N PHE A 103 -11.65 -11.48 -2.41
CA PHE A 103 -11.57 -10.73 -1.16
C PHE A 103 -10.49 -9.65 -1.30
N ASN A 104 -10.87 -8.39 -1.08
CA ASN A 104 -10.00 -7.24 -1.28
C ASN A 104 -10.27 -6.19 -0.17
N MET A 105 -9.26 -5.90 0.65
CA MET A 105 -9.40 -4.93 1.74
C MET A 105 -9.28 -3.47 1.27
N LEU A 106 -8.59 -3.20 0.17
CA LEU A 106 -8.53 -1.86 -0.43
C LEU A 106 -9.91 -1.43 -0.95
N LYS A 107 -10.67 -2.38 -1.48
CA LYS A 107 -12.07 -2.19 -1.87
C LYS A 107 -12.95 -1.76 -0.70
N ALA A 108 -12.64 -2.14 0.54
CA ALA A 108 -13.42 -1.71 1.70
C ALA A 108 -13.27 -0.22 1.96
N GLY A 109 -12.03 0.29 2.04
CA GLY A 109 -11.77 1.72 2.21
C GLY A 109 -12.38 2.55 1.07
N VAL A 110 -12.16 2.14 -0.19
CA VAL A 110 -12.69 2.86 -1.36
C VAL A 110 -14.22 2.82 -1.43
N ALA A 111 -14.86 1.71 -1.06
CA ALA A 111 -16.32 1.61 -1.05
C ALA A 111 -16.94 2.38 0.12
N TYR A 112 -16.29 2.37 1.29
CA TYR A 112 -16.69 3.18 2.45
C TYR A 112 -16.60 4.67 2.12
N ILE A 113 -15.46 5.15 1.60
CA ILE A 113 -15.24 6.54 1.20
C ILE A 113 -16.25 7.02 0.14
N LYS A 114 -16.60 6.17 -0.83
CA LYS A 114 -17.63 6.46 -1.84
C LYS A 114 -19.02 6.67 -1.22
N GLU A 115 -19.32 6.04 -0.10
CA GLU A 115 -20.64 6.07 0.54
C GLU A 115 -20.75 7.12 1.65
N THR A 116 -19.70 7.31 2.47
CA THR A 116 -19.72 8.25 3.61
C THR A 116 -19.22 9.64 3.28
N GLN A 117 -18.44 9.82 2.20
CA GLN A 117 -17.76 11.08 1.86
C GLN A 117 -17.91 11.47 0.37
N ASN A 118 -18.87 10.86 -0.34
CA ASN A 118 -19.09 11.04 -1.79
C ASN A 118 -17.82 10.80 -2.64
N GLY A 119 -16.89 9.96 -2.15
CA GLY A 119 -15.63 9.63 -2.83
C GLY A 119 -14.44 10.52 -2.45
N HIS A 120 -14.60 11.54 -1.61
CA HIS A 120 -13.48 12.37 -1.14
C HIS A 120 -12.71 11.70 0.01
N GLY A 121 -11.38 11.84 0.03
CA GLY A 121 -10.52 11.22 1.04
C GLY A 121 -9.64 10.07 0.54
N VAL A 122 -9.37 9.96 -0.76
CA VAL A 122 -8.33 9.04 -1.29
C VAL A 122 -7.10 9.85 -1.73
N CYS A 123 -5.94 9.49 -1.20
CA CYS A 123 -4.66 10.15 -1.47
C CYS A 123 -3.62 9.13 -1.95
N ALA A 124 -2.60 9.57 -2.70
CA ALA A 124 -1.54 8.71 -3.24
C ALA A 124 -0.17 9.41 -3.18
N VAL A 125 0.91 8.67 -2.91
CA VAL A 125 2.27 9.21 -2.65
C VAL A 125 3.01 9.88 -3.84
N SER A 126 2.32 10.16 -4.95
CA SER A 126 2.79 11.10 -6.00
C SER A 126 1.68 11.45 -6.98
N ALA A 127 1.84 12.56 -7.72
CA ALA A 127 0.92 12.95 -8.79
C ALA A 127 0.82 11.93 -9.93
N ASN A 128 1.97 11.35 -10.34
CA ASN A 128 2.01 10.32 -11.38
C ASN A 128 1.21 9.08 -10.97
N TYR A 129 1.38 8.63 -9.72
CA TYR A 129 0.66 7.48 -9.18
C TYR A 129 -0.85 7.78 -9.02
N ALA A 130 -1.23 8.98 -8.54
CA ALA A 130 -2.63 9.41 -8.48
C ALA A 130 -3.31 9.38 -9.87
N ALA A 131 -2.59 9.81 -10.92
CA ALA A 131 -3.07 9.77 -12.29
C ALA A 131 -3.19 8.34 -12.85
N GLU A 132 -2.18 7.49 -12.63
CA GLU A 132 -2.21 6.06 -13.00
C GLU A 132 -3.42 5.35 -12.39
N LEU A 133 -3.63 5.50 -11.08
CA LEU A 133 -4.75 4.89 -10.37
C LEU A 133 -6.11 5.30 -10.93
N LYS A 134 -6.30 6.59 -11.23
CA LYS A 134 -7.55 7.12 -11.79
C LYS A 134 -7.77 6.69 -13.26
N ARG A 135 -6.69 6.44 -14.01
CA ARG A 135 -6.72 5.99 -15.42
C ARG A 135 -6.96 4.49 -15.57
N GLU A 136 -6.28 3.65 -14.77
CA GLU A 136 -6.09 2.23 -15.10
C GLU A 136 -6.77 1.26 -14.15
N ARG A 137 -7.04 1.65 -12.90
CA ARG A 137 -7.52 0.72 -11.87
C ARG A 137 -9.02 0.91 -11.65
N MET A 138 -9.83 -0.02 -12.17
CA MET A 138 -11.31 0.03 -12.12
C MET A 138 -11.89 0.32 -10.73
N LEU A 139 -11.22 -0.11 -9.66
CA LEU A 139 -11.61 0.13 -8.27
C LEU A 139 -11.85 1.63 -7.96
N PHE A 140 -10.99 2.50 -8.47
CA PHE A 140 -11.01 3.95 -8.22
C PHE A 140 -11.88 4.71 -9.23
N ARG A 141 -12.40 4.06 -10.27
CA ARG A 141 -13.31 4.69 -11.25
C ARG A 141 -14.53 5.30 -10.53
N GLY A 142 -14.87 6.54 -10.88
CA GLY A 142 -15.96 7.28 -10.23
C GLY A 142 -15.63 7.86 -8.85
N LEU A 143 -14.35 7.93 -8.45
CA LEU A 143 -13.92 8.91 -7.45
C LEU A 143 -13.79 10.30 -8.10
N PRO A 144 -14.16 11.39 -7.41
CA PRO A 144 -14.01 12.76 -7.94
C PRO A 144 -12.53 13.09 -8.13
N ASN A 145 -11.72 12.90 -7.10
CA ASN A 145 -10.27 13.10 -7.10
C ASN A 145 -9.53 11.93 -6.42
N ILE A 146 -8.24 11.83 -6.73
CA ILE A 146 -7.24 11.15 -5.91
C ILE A 146 -6.18 12.24 -5.72
N LEU A 147 -5.92 12.66 -4.48
CA LEU A 147 -4.98 13.75 -4.23
C LEU A 147 -3.54 13.21 -4.16
N PRO A 148 -2.56 13.88 -4.80
CA PRO A 148 -1.16 13.61 -4.50
C PRO A 148 -0.87 14.02 -3.05
N LEU A 149 -0.03 13.25 -2.38
CA LEU A 149 0.80 13.75 -1.29
C LEU A 149 2.18 14.04 -1.86
N ASP A 150 2.70 15.23 -1.57
CA ASP A 150 4.11 15.51 -1.78
C ASP A 150 4.94 14.71 -0.77
N ASN A 151 6.05 14.14 -1.24
CA ASN A 151 6.99 13.47 -0.34
C ASN A 151 7.78 14.57 0.38
N ALA A 152 7.92 14.46 1.70
CA ALA A 152 8.70 15.43 2.47
C ALA A 152 10.17 15.37 2.03
N THR A 153 10.64 16.42 1.35
CA THR A 153 12.07 16.68 1.13
C THR A 153 12.74 16.87 2.49
N ASP A 154 13.93 16.30 2.68
CA ASP A 154 14.73 16.60 3.87
C ASP A 154 15.21 18.06 3.77
N PRO A 155 15.03 18.92 4.79
CA PRO A 155 15.63 20.26 4.81
C PRO A 155 17.17 20.24 4.64
N ALA A 156 17.83 19.10 4.87
CA ALA A 156 19.24 18.88 4.57
C ALA A 156 19.56 18.69 3.08
N ASP A 157 18.60 18.42 2.21
CA ASP A 157 18.83 18.36 0.76
C ASP A 157 18.95 19.77 0.14
N ASP A 158 18.32 20.78 0.74
CA ASP A 158 18.36 22.19 0.28
C ASP A 158 19.46 23.03 0.98
N GLN A 159 20.57 22.40 1.37
CA GLN A 159 21.72 23.02 2.05
C GLN A 159 22.53 24.02 1.18
N GLY A 160 21.96 24.59 0.11
CA GLY A 160 22.58 25.61 -0.75
C GLY A 160 23.97 25.25 -1.33
N THR A 161 24.35 23.97 -1.30
CA THR A 161 25.76 23.59 -1.40
C THR A 161 26.25 23.71 -2.83
N GLY A 162 27.20 24.63 -3.06
CA GLY A 162 27.70 24.97 -4.39
C GLY A 162 28.15 23.74 -5.20
N THR A 163 27.78 23.70 -6.48
CA THR A 163 27.93 22.52 -7.36
C THR A 163 29.35 21.96 -7.47
N LYS A 164 30.39 22.77 -7.28
CA LYS A 164 31.79 22.33 -7.19
C LYS A 164 32.04 21.41 -5.98
N GLU A 165 31.45 21.75 -4.82
CA GLU A 165 31.59 20.98 -3.59
C GLU A 165 30.80 19.67 -3.65
N LEU A 166 29.57 19.69 -4.18
CA LEU A 166 28.80 18.48 -4.44
C LEU A 166 29.54 17.51 -5.36
N LYS A 167 30.19 18.01 -6.43
CA LYS A 167 31.08 17.21 -7.28
C LYS A 167 32.25 16.61 -6.49
N ARG A 168 32.97 17.41 -5.67
CA ARG A 168 34.09 16.94 -4.84
C ARG A 168 33.65 15.81 -3.88
N ARG A 169 32.57 16.01 -3.14
CA ARG A 169 31.99 15.01 -2.22
C ARG A 169 31.59 13.73 -2.97
N ARG A 170 30.96 13.86 -4.14
CA ARG A 170 30.56 12.71 -4.99
C ARG A 170 31.77 11.88 -5.44
N TYR A 171 32.87 12.51 -5.87
CA TYR A 171 34.07 11.76 -6.28
C TYR A 171 34.75 11.05 -5.09
N ALA A 172 34.84 11.71 -3.92
CA ALA A 172 35.37 11.08 -2.72
C ALA A 172 34.53 9.88 -2.25
N ALA A 173 33.20 10.04 -2.21
CA ALA A 173 32.27 8.96 -1.87
C ALA A 173 32.33 7.81 -2.89
N LYS A 174 32.51 8.11 -4.18
CA LYS A 174 32.69 7.10 -5.24
C LYS A 174 33.95 6.25 -5.01
N ALA A 175 35.09 6.88 -4.75
CA ALA A 175 36.34 6.16 -4.47
C ALA A 175 36.23 5.29 -3.22
N ALA A 176 35.70 5.85 -2.12
CA ALA A 176 35.45 5.10 -0.89
C ALA A 176 34.50 3.91 -1.08
N LEU A 177 33.48 4.04 -1.93
CA LEU A 177 32.56 2.95 -2.25
C LEU A 177 33.23 1.83 -3.06
N GLN A 178 34.02 2.18 -4.09
CA GLN A 178 34.74 1.20 -4.91
C GLN A 178 35.69 0.38 -4.02
N LYS A 179 36.50 1.05 -3.19
CA LYS A 179 37.39 0.42 -2.24
C LYS A 179 36.68 -0.47 -1.22
N ARG A 180 35.56 -0.02 -0.65
CA ARG A 180 34.78 -0.79 0.34
C ARG A 180 34.09 -2.01 -0.26
N CYS A 181 33.76 -1.98 -1.55
CA CYS A 181 33.10 -3.06 -2.27
C CYS A 181 34.08 -3.91 -3.11
N SER A 182 35.39 -3.77 -2.90
CA SER A 182 36.45 -4.47 -3.65
C SER A 182 36.34 -4.36 -5.18
N LEU A 183 35.84 -3.22 -5.66
CA LEU A 183 35.77 -2.88 -7.08
C LEU A 183 37.08 -2.23 -7.53
N ASN A 184 37.39 -2.32 -8.82
CA ASN A 184 38.49 -1.58 -9.44
C ASN A 184 38.32 -0.07 -9.17
N GLU A 185 39.32 0.56 -8.54
CA GLU A 185 39.27 1.98 -8.14
C GLU A 185 39.48 2.94 -9.34
N ASP A 186 38.50 3.02 -10.24
CA ASP A 186 38.52 3.95 -11.38
C ASP A 186 37.76 5.26 -11.06
N PRO A 187 38.36 6.47 -11.20
CA PRO A 187 37.64 7.74 -11.13
C PRO A 187 36.57 7.94 -12.22
N GLY A 188 36.74 7.35 -13.42
CA GLY A 188 35.88 7.51 -14.59
C GLY A 188 34.59 6.66 -14.60
N ALA A 189 34.62 5.45 -14.05
CA ALA A 189 33.55 4.45 -14.10
C ALA A 189 32.16 4.97 -13.73
N LYS A 190 31.13 4.39 -14.36
CA LYS A 190 29.73 4.62 -13.98
C LYS A 190 29.34 3.58 -12.93
N ILE A 191 29.05 4.01 -11.70
CA ILE A 191 28.51 3.11 -10.67
C ILE A 191 26.98 3.11 -10.78
N LEU A 192 26.41 1.95 -11.11
CA LEU A 192 24.99 1.67 -10.91
C LEU A 192 24.79 1.22 -9.46
N ILE A 193 23.80 1.77 -8.76
CA ILE A 193 23.45 1.37 -7.39
C ILE A 193 21.96 1.06 -7.34
N PHE A 194 21.61 -0.15 -6.91
CA PHE A 194 20.23 -0.54 -6.61
C PHE A 194 20.08 -0.79 -5.11
N ILE A 195 19.23 -0.01 -4.45
CA ILE A 195 18.83 -0.21 -3.05
C ILE A 195 17.30 -0.29 -3.04
N GLY A 196 16.76 -1.48 -2.82
CA GLY A 196 15.32 -1.71 -2.90
C GLY A 196 14.94 -3.16 -2.65
N ARG A 197 13.62 -3.42 -2.60
CA ARG A 197 13.09 -4.79 -2.49
C ARG A 197 13.21 -5.49 -3.85
N TRP A 198 13.65 -6.75 -3.83
CA TRP A 198 13.78 -7.58 -5.02
C TRP A 198 12.40 -8.04 -5.52
N VAL A 199 11.75 -7.22 -6.36
CA VAL A 199 10.44 -7.50 -6.97
C VAL A 199 10.41 -7.00 -8.41
N LYS A 200 9.62 -7.65 -9.28
CA LYS A 200 9.56 -7.33 -10.73
C LYS A 200 9.21 -5.86 -11.02
N GLN A 201 8.33 -5.25 -10.22
CA GLN A 201 7.98 -3.82 -10.30
C GLN A 201 9.21 -2.88 -10.26
N LYS A 202 10.33 -3.31 -9.68
CA LYS A 202 11.57 -2.52 -9.57
C LYS A 202 12.59 -2.83 -10.68
N GLY A 203 12.19 -3.56 -11.73
CA GLY A 203 12.99 -3.81 -12.92
C GLY A 203 14.26 -4.64 -12.66
N VAL A 204 14.28 -5.47 -11.62
CA VAL A 204 15.49 -6.22 -11.23
C VAL A 204 15.80 -7.37 -12.21
N ASP A 205 14.81 -7.78 -13.00
CA ASP A 205 14.98 -8.59 -14.21
C ASP A 205 15.76 -7.84 -15.30
N HIS A 206 15.50 -6.55 -15.52
CA HIS A 206 16.34 -5.72 -16.40
C HIS A 206 17.74 -5.48 -15.83
N ILE A 207 17.92 -5.46 -14.50
CA ILE A 207 19.26 -5.34 -13.89
C ILE A 207 20.09 -6.61 -14.13
N ALA A 208 19.49 -7.80 -14.09
CA ALA A 208 20.17 -9.06 -14.41
C ALA A 208 20.65 -9.12 -15.88
N MET A 209 19.90 -8.49 -16.81
CA MET A 209 20.29 -8.34 -18.22
C MET A 209 21.49 -7.39 -18.45
N LEU A 210 22.02 -6.72 -17.42
CA LEU A 210 23.22 -5.89 -17.48
C LEU A 210 24.50 -6.63 -17.03
N THR A 211 24.39 -7.93 -16.73
CA THR A 211 25.50 -8.77 -16.22
C THR A 211 25.85 -9.97 -17.10
N GLU A 212 25.40 -9.94 -18.36
CA GLU A 212 25.81 -10.82 -19.46
C GLU A 212 26.67 -10.04 -20.48
#